data_AF-A0A075I3K7-F1
#
_entry.id   AF-A0A075I3K7-F1
#
_cell.length_a   1.000
_cell.length_b   1.000
_cell.length_c   1.000
_cell.angle_alpha   90.00
_cell.angle_beta   90.00
_cell.angle_gamma   90.00
#
_symmetry.space_group_name_H-M   'P 1'
#
loop_
_entity.id
_entity.type
_entity.pdbx_description
1 polymer ?
#
loop_
_entity_poly.entity_id
_entity_poly.type
_entity_poly.pdbx_seq_one_letter_code
_entity_poly.pdbx_strand_id
1 'polypeptide(L)'
;VLASKGYPESYPKGDEIFGLEKVFDDGFIFHAGTKRQNKKIITNGGRVLGVTALGDTLELAINYAYNITEKISWENKYLRTDIGKKA
;
A
#
# COMPACT_ATOMS: atom_id res chain seq x y z
N VAL A 1 -1.83 -5.61 -0.18
CA VAL A 1 -0.76 -5.31 0.81
C VAL A 1 0.43 -4.72 0.07
N LEU A 2 0.96 -3.61 0.58
CA LEU A 2 2.18 -2.98 0.09
C LEU A 2 3.32 -3.21 1.10
N ALA A 3 4.48 -3.59 0.61
CA ALA A 3 5.63 -4.03 1.39
C ALA A 3 6.93 -3.40 0.89
N SER A 4 7.96 -3.37 1.74
CA SER A 4 9.32 -3.04 1.31
C SER A 4 9.93 -4.21 0.55
N LYS A 5 10.58 -3.92 -0.58
CA LYS A 5 11.31 -4.91 -1.38
C LYS A 5 12.32 -5.66 -0.50
N GLY A 6 12.30 -6.98 -0.56
CA GLY A 6 13.15 -7.87 0.25
C GLY A 6 12.43 -8.55 1.42
N TYR A 7 11.25 -8.08 1.83
CA TYR A 7 10.39 -8.81 2.77
C TYR A 7 10.01 -10.21 2.22
N PRO A 8 10.05 -11.30 3.02
CA PRO A 8 10.14 -11.34 4.49
C PRO A 8 11.55 -11.29 5.10
N GLU A 9 12.60 -11.26 4.27
CA GLU A 9 14.00 -11.27 4.69
C GLU A 9 14.50 -9.86 5.08
N SER A 10 15.66 -9.44 4.57
CA SER A 10 16.18 -8.10 4.76
C SER A 10 15.51 -7.11 3.81
N TYR A 11 15.10 -5.96 4.34
CA TYR A 11 14.43 -4.90 3.59
C TYR A 11 14.87 -3.51 4.09
N PRO A 12 14.89 -2.50 3.21
CA PRO A 12 15.20 -1.12 3.60
C PRO A 12 14.05 -0.50 4.40
N LYS A 13 14.42 0.50 5.22
CA LYS A 13 13.53 1.37 5.99
C LYS A 13 13.93 2.82 5.76
N GLY A 14 12.99 3.74 5.97
CA GLY A 14 13.24 5.17 5.89
C GLY A 14 12.80 5.81 4.58
N ASP A 15 12.34 5.04 3.60
CA ASP A 15 11.81 5.57 2.34
C ASP A 15 10.56 6.42 2.61
N GLU A 16 10.53 7.64 2.08
CA GLU A 16 9.36 8.52 2.15
C GLU A 16 8.19 7.94 1.33
N ILE A 17 7.01 7.94 1.94
CA ILE A 17 5.77 7.46 1.34
C ILE A 17 4.97 8.67 0.84
N PHE A 18 4.71 8.67 -0.47
CA PHE A 18 3.95 9.72 -1.18
C PHE A 18 2.56 9.25 -1.57
N GLY A 19 1.62 10.19 -1.75
CA GLY A 19 0.29 9.92 -2.30
C GLY A 19 -0.74 9.41 -1.30
N LEU A 20 -0.47 9.53 0.01
CA LEU A 20 -1.40 9.15 1.09
C LEU A 20 -2.52 10.18 1.29
N GLU A 21 -2.29 11.41 0.84
CA GLU A 21 -3.22 12.54 0.88
C GLU A 21 -4.29 12.52 -0.21
N LYS A 22 -4.18 11.59 -1.16
CA LYS A 22 -5.20 11.43 -2.21
C LYS A 22 -6.45 10.85 -1.59
N VAL A 23 -7.58 11.54 -1.76
CA VAL A 23 -8.88 11.03 -1.34
C VAL A 23 -9.26 9.87 -2.28
N PHE A 24 -9.57 8.73 -1.69
CA PHE A 24 -10.09 7.58 -2.40
C PHE A 24 -11.50 7.35 -1.86
N ASP A 25 -12.51 7.77 -2.60
CA ASP A 25 -13.89 7.40 -2.28
C ASP A 25 -13.94 5.86 -2.21
N ASP A 26 -14.48 5.35 -1.10
CA ASP A 26 -14.57 3.92 -0.78
C ASP A 26 -13.22 3.17 -0.71
N GLY A 27 -12.11 3.90 -0.60
CA GLY A 27 -10.76 3.37 -0.44
C GLY A 27 -10.16 3.64 0.93
N PHE A 28 -9.65 2.60 1.58
CA PHE A 28 -9.07 2.67 2.92
C PHE A 28 -7.59 2.26 2.90
N ILE A 29 -6.76 3.10 3.53
CA ILE A 29 -5.33 2.84 3.73
C ILE A 29 -5.08 2.58 5.20
N PHE A 30 -4.56 1.40 5.52
CA PHE A 30 -4.22 0.98 6.86
C PHE A 30 -2.70 1.01 7.05
N HIS A 31 -2.25 1.78 8.03
CA HIS A 31 -0.83 1.86 8.38
C HIS A 31 -0.40 0.61 9.16
N ALA A 32 0.69 -0.03 8.73
CA ALA A 32 1.36 -1.10 9.47
C ALA A 32 2.79 -0.66 9.81
N GLY A 33 3.79 -1.09 9.03
CA GLY A 33 5.18 -0.70 9.19
C GLY A 33 5.49 0.70 8.65
N THR A 34 4.85 1.73 9.21
CA THR A 34 5.13 3.14 8.89
C THR A 34 5.53 3.92 10.13
N LYS A 35 6.27 5.02 9.95
CA LYS A 35 6.61 5.96 11.01
C LYS A 35 6.40 7.38 10.53
N ARG A 36 5.86 8.25 11.39
CA ARG A 36 5.85 9.69 11.14
C ARG A 36 7.23 10.26 11.49
N GLN A 37 7.86 10.94 10.54
CA GLN A 37 9.10 11.67 10.75
C GLN A 37 8.89 13.11 10.29
N ASN A 38 8.81 14.03 11.25
CA ASN A 38 8.42 15.43 11.01
C ASN A 38 7.03 15.51 10.32
N LYS A 39 6.96 16.14 9.15
CA LYS A 39 5.75 16.26 8.32
C LYS A 39 5.57 15.11 7.31
N LYS A 40 6.49 14.13 7.32
CA LYS A 40 6.54 13.03 6.34
C LYS A 40 6.13 11.71 7.00
N ILE A 41 5.67 10.77 6.17
CA ILE A 41 5.49 9.37 6.55
C ILE A 41 6.56 8.56 5.84
N ILE A 42 7.25 7.69 6.58
CA ILE A 42 8.33 6.84 6.06
C ILE A 42 8.04 5.36 6.32
N THR A 43 8.66 4.48 5.53
CA THR A 43 8.64 3.03 5.79
C THR A 43 9.43 2.69 7.05
N ASN A 44 8.92 1.74 7.84
CA ASN A 44 9.53 1.30 9.10
C ASN A 44 9.28 -0.18 9.42
N GLY A 45 8.95 -1.00 8.41
CA GLY A 45 8.70 -2.43 8.57
C GLY A 45 8.56 -3.12 7.22
N GLY A 46 8.53 -4.46 7.23
CA GLY A 46 8.47 -5.25 6.00
C GLY A 46 7.12 -5.14 5.28
N ARG A 47 6.02 -5.33 6.00
CA ARG A 47 4.67 -4.94 5.54
C ARG A 47 4.42 -3.49 5.94
N VAL A 48 4.17 -2.64 4.96
CA VAL A 48 4.13 -1.18 5.16
C VAL A 48 2.69 -0.69 5.23
N LEU A 49 1.86 -1.01 4.22
CA LEU A 49 0.46 -0.54 4.13
C LEU A 49 -0.50 -1.69 3.76
N GLY A 50 -1.69 -1.67 4.35
CA GLY A 50 -2.87 -2.35 3.85
C GLY A 50 -3.68 -1.40 2.97
N VAL A 51 -4.14 -1.87 1.81
CA VAL A 51 -5.05 -1.12 0.95
C VAL A 51 -6.28 -1.98 0.75
N THR A 52 -7.44 -1.41 1.00
CA THR A 52 -8.76 -2.03 0.86
C THR A 52 -9.65 -1.08 0.09
N ALA A 53 -10.46 -1.58 -0.83
CA ALA A 53 -11.48 -0.81 -1.52
C ALA A 53 -12.81 -1.56 -1.44
N LEU A 54 -13.91 -0.81 -1.44
CA LEU A 54 -15.25 -1.36 -1.62
C LEU A 54 -15.64 -1.23 -3.09
N GLY A 55 -16.40 -2.21 -3.59
CA GLY A 55 -17.01 -2.17 -4.91
C GLY A 55 -18.20 -3.13 -4.94
N ASP A 56 -19.15 -2.87 -5.83
CA ASP A 56 -20.41 -3.64 -5.92
C ASP A 56 -20.19 -5.10 -6.32
N THR A 57 -19.04 -5.38 -6.94
CA THR A 57 -18.59 -6.74 -7.27
C THR A 57 -17.17 -6.94 -6.78
N LEU A 58 -16.78 -8.20 -6.61
CA LEU A 58 -15.41 -8.56 -6.25
C LEU A 58 -14.39 -8.01 -7.27
N GLU A 59 -14.70 -8.08 -8.56
CA GLU A 59 -13.85 -7.54 -9.63
C GLU A 59 -13.65 -6.03 -9.49
N LEU A 60 -14.73 -5.27 -9.23
CA LEU A 60 -14.64 -3.82 -9.01
C LEU A 60 -13.82 -3.51 -7.76
N ALA A 61 -14.05 -4.22 -6.64
CA ALA A 61 -13.26 -4.03 -5.42
C ALA A 61 -11.76 -4.30 -5.64
N ILE A 62 -11.42 -5.35 -6.40
CA ILE A 62 -10.02 -5.67 -6.77
C ILE A 62 -9.42 -4.55 -7.62
N ASN A 63 -10.12 -4.10 -8.67
CA ASN A 63 -9.65 -3.06 -9.57
C ASN A 63 -9.45 -1.73 -8.83
N TYR A 64 -10.39 -1.34 -7.97
CA TYR A 64 -10.27 -0.13 -7.16
C TYR A 64 -9.12 -0.22 -6.17
N ALA A 65 -8.95 -1.35 -5.50
CA ALA A 65 -7.82 -1.54 -4.60
C ALA A 65 -6.49 -1.37 -5.36
N TYR A 66 -6.35 -1.96 -6.55
CA TYR A 66 -5.14 -1.80 -7.37
C TYR A 66 -4.93 -0.37 -7.84
N ASN A 67 -5.97 0.33 -8.30
CA ASN A 67 -5.88 1.74 -8.69
C ASN A 67 -5.41 2.64 -7.53
N ILE A 68 -5.81 2.34 -6.29
CA ILE A 68 -5.31 3.05 -5.10
C ILE A 68 -3.80 2.80 -4.94
N THR A 69 -3.35 1.55 -5.08
CA THR A 69 -1.92 1.20 -4.92
C THR A 69 -0.99 1.86 -5.94
N GLU A 70 -1.49 2.21 -7.12
CA GLU A 70 -0.73 2.93 -8.15
C GLU A 70 -0.48 4.38 -7.76
N LYS A 71 -1.41 4.99 -7.01
CA LYS A 71 -1.31 6.38 -6.58
C LYS A 71 -0.35 6.59 -5.39
N ILE A 72 0.02 5.52 -4.69
CA ILE A 72 0.96 5.50 -3.55
C ILE A 72 2.34 5.08 -4.04
N SER A 73 3.40 5.78 -3.65
CA SER A 73 4.77 5.44 -4.06
C SER A 73 5.81 5.65 -2.96
N TRP A 74 6.86 4.84 -3.03
CA TRP A 74 8.15 5.03 -2.35
C TRP A 74 9.20 4.21 -3.11
N GLU A 75 10.48 4.45 -2.85
CA GLU A 75 11.60 3.89 -3.61
C GLU A 75 11.57 2.36 -3.71
N ASN A 76 11.44 1.67 -2.57
CA ASN A 76 11.44 0.21 -2.52
C ASN A 76 10.04 -0.39 -2.38
N LYS A 77 9.03 0.18 -3.07
CA LYS A 77 7.65 -0.35 -3.04
C LYS A 77 7.56 -1.71 -3.73
N TYR A 78 6.95 -2.66 -3.05
CA TYR A 78 6.60 -3.96 -3.62
C TYR A 78 5.14 -4.31 -3.31
N LEU A 79 4.46 -4.95 -4.26
CA LEU A 79 3.14 -5.53 -4.08
C LEU A 79 2.94 -6.74 -4.99
N ARG A 80 1.98 -7.59 -4.61
CA ARG A 80 1.43 -8.64 -5.46
C ARG A 80 0.30 -8.10 -6.33
N THR A 81 0.25 -8.52 -7.59
CA THR A 81 -0.76 -8.11 -8.60
C THR A 81 -1.79 -9.20 -8.90
N ASP A 82 -1.89 -10.23 -8.05
CA ASP A 82 -2.73 -11.41 -8.24
C ASP A 82 -3.71 -11.67 -7.08
N ILE A 83 -3.89 -10.71 -6.17
CA ILE A 83 -4.82 -10.85 -5.05
C ILE A 83 -6.25 -10.85 -5.58
N GLY A 84 -7.03 -11.87 -5.19
CA GLY A 84 -8.42 -12.03 -5.60
C GLY A 84 -8.63 -12.63 -7.00
N LYS A 85 -7.59 -12.86 -7.80
CA LYS A 85 -7.73 -13.39 -9.18
C LYS A 85 -8.24 -14.83 -9.31
N LYS A 86 -8.32 -15.58 -8.21
CA LYS A 86 -8.77 -16.98 -8.17
C LYS A 86 -10.08 -17.18 -7.38
N ALA A 87 -10.67 -16.09 -6.92
CA ALA A 87 -11.89 -16.10 -6.12
C ALA A 87 -13.14 -16.02 -7.00
#